data_AF-A0A9X2E2I6-F1
#
_entry.id   AF-A0A9X2E2I6-F1
#
_cell.length_a   1.000
_cell.length_b   1.000
_cell.length_c   1.000
_cell.angle_alpha   90.00
_cell.angle_beta   90.00
_cell.angle_gamma   90.00
#
_symmetry.space_group_name_H-M   'P 1'
#
loop_
_entity.id
_entity.type
_entity.pdbx_description
1 polymer ?
#
loop_
_entity_poly.entity_id
_entity_poly.type
_entity_poly.pdbx_seq_one_letter_code
_entity_poly.pdbx_strand_id
1 'polypeptide(L)'
;MGEQDFPTSADDVRALMDRLSFRDEPVPAGQLPPRLQPGEDIMVTTSIRLPLALHTRIKELAEQRGVGVSTLIREWSEAAVTDLDDHDELISRADVLRALASIHPVRHAS
;
A
#
# COMPACT_ATOMS: atom_id res chain seq x y z
N MET A 1 -22.56 -7.90 -16.27
CA MET A 1 -22.24 -9.23 -15.75
C MET A 1 -23.20 -9.48 -14.60
N GLY A 2 -24.19 -10.35 -14.79
CA GLY A 2 -25.28 -10.52 -13.84
C GLY A 2 -24.91 -11.49 -12.72
N GLU A 3 -25.54 -11.37 -11.55
CA GLU A 3 -25.37 -12.24 -10.37
C GLU A 3 -25.70 -13.74 -10.63
N GLN A 4 -26.12 -14.10 -11.86
CA GLN A 4 -26.56 -15.43 -12.26
C GLN A 4 -25.47 -16.29 -12.94
N ASP A 5 -24.25 -15.77 -13.16
CA ASP A 5 -23.18 -16.51 -13.87
C ASP A 5 -22.28 -17.36 -12.95
N PHE A 6 -22.45 -17.27 -11.63
CA PHE A 6 -21.62 -18.00 -10.67
C PHE A 6 -22.41 -19.14 -10.00
N PRO A 7 -21.79 -20.32 -9.82
CA PRO A 7 -22.45 -21.45 -9.18
C PRO A 7 -22.78 -21.12 -7.73
N THR A 8 -24.02 -21.38 -7.31
CA THR A 8 -24.50 -21.08 -5.94
C THR A 8 -24.72 -22.33 -5.09
N SER A 9 -24.63 -23.52 -5.69
CA SER A 9 -24.73 -24.81 -5.02
C SER A 9 -23.54 -25.74 -5.36
N ALA A 10 -23.35 -26.77 -4.54
CA ALA A 10 -22.31 -27.77 -4.77
C ALA A 10 -22.51 -28.55 -6.08
N ASP A 11 -23.77 -28.79 -6.48
CA ASP A 11 -24.09 -29.46 -7.74
C ASP A 11 -23.82 -28.56 -8.95
N ASP A 12 -24.06 -27.24 -8.84
CA ASP A 12 -23.69 -26.28 -9.88
C ASP A 12 -22.16 -26.20 -10.06
N VAL A 13 -21.42 -26.20 -8.94
CA VAL A 13 -19.95 -26.26 -8.99
C VAL A 13 -19.51 -27.54 -9.68
N ARG A 14 -20.10 -28.68 -9.35
CA ARG A 14 -19.76 -29.96 -9.99
C ARG A 14 -20.03 -29.92 -11.49
N ALA A 15 -21.21 -29.47 -11.90
CA ALA A 15 -21.59 -29.33 -13.30
C ALA A 15 -20.67 -28.35 -14.07
N LEU A 16 -20.21 -27.28 -13.44
CA LEU A 16 -19.23 -26.36 -14.00
C LEU A 16 -17.87 -27.05 -14.19
N MET A 17 -17.39 -27.73 -13.15
CA MET A 17 -16.10 -28.42 -13.16
C MET A 17 -16.06 -29.54 -14.22
N ASP A 18 -17.15 -30.29 -14.38
CA ASP A 18 -17.27 -31.36 -15.39
C ASP A 18 -17.19 -30.82 -16.83
N ARG A 19 -17.46 -29.53 -17.03
CA ARG A 19 -17.38 -28.85 -18.34
C ARG A 19 -16.03 -28.19 -18.61
N LEU A 20 -15.13 -28.13 -17.63
CA LEU A 20 -13.81 -27.53 -17.83
C LEU A 20 -12.97 -28.41 -18.74
N SER A 21 -12.40 -27.79 -19.77
CA SER A 21 -11.38 -28.42 -20.61
C SER A 21 -10.12 -27.58 -20.57
N PHE A 22 -8.98 -28.24 -20.38
CA PHE A 22 -7.67 -27.60 -20.34
C PHE A 22 -6.95 -27.89 -21.65
N ARG A 23 -6.19 -26.89 -22.10
CA ARG A 23 -5.42 -26.92 -23.34
C ARG A 23 -4.01 -26.44 -23.02
N ASP A 24 -3.02 -27.09 -23.60
CA ASP A 24 -1.61 -26.74 -23.38
C ASP A 24 -1.15 -25.59 -24.29
N GLU A 25 -1.95 -25.19 -25.28
CA GLU A 25 -1.64 -24.06 -26.13
C GLU A 25 -1.66 -22.72 -25.36
N PRO A 26 -0.69 -21.83 -25.59
CA PRO A 26 -0.71 -20.50 -24.99
C PRO A 26 -1.97 -19.72 -25.37
N VAL A 27 -2.58 -19.09 -24.38
CA VAL A 27 -3.72 -18.18 -24.60
C VAL A 27 -3.26 -16.98 -25.44
N PRO A 28 -3.96 -16.62 -26.54
CA PRO A 28 -3.63 -15.44 -27.33
C PRO A 28 -3.62 -14.17 -26.47
N ALA A 29 -2.65 -13.27 -26.72
CA ALA A 29 -2.47 -12.06 -25.90
C ALA A 29 -3.73 -11.19 -25.80
N GLY A 30 -4.55 -11.12 -26.85
CA GLY A 30 -5.81 -10.36 -26.87
C GLY A 30 -6.96 -10.97 -26.04
N GLN A 31 -6.78 -12.18 -25.51
CA GLN A 31 -7.73 -12.85 -24.61
C GLN A 31 -7.26 -12.84 -23.15
N LEU A 32 -6.03 -12.38 -22.89
CA LEU A 32 -5.53 -12.20 -21.53
C LEU A 32 -6.12 -10.92 -20.92
N PRO A 33 -6.39 -10.90 -19.60
CA PRO A 33 -6.64 -9.65 -18.89
C PRO A 33 -5.49 -8.65 -19.12
N PRO A 34 -5.78 -7.34 -19.18
CA PRO A 34 -4.74 -6.34 -19.30
C PRO A 34 -3.74 -6.47 -18.15
N ARG A 35 -2.45 -6.39 -18.46
CA ARG A 35 -1.42 -6.30 -17.43
C ARG A 35 -1.49 -4.93 -16.79
N LEU A 36 -1.49 -4.90 -15.47
CA LEU A 36 -1.44 -3.66 -14.70
C LEU A 36 -0.09 -2.98 -14.97
N GLN A 37 -0.14 -1.70 -15.33
CA GLN A 37 1.04 -0.88 -15.54
C GLN A 37 1.39 -0.09 -14.27
N PRO A 38 2.69 0.22 -14.04
CA PRO A 38 3.08 1.18 -13.01
C PRO A 38 2.36 2.51 -13.20
N GLY A 39 1.82 3.08 -12.12
CA GLY A 39 1.09 4.35 -12.14
C GLY A 39 -0.43 4.22 -12.36
N GLU A 40 -0.95 3.01 -12.55
CA GLU A 40 -2.39 2.77 -12.43
C GLU A 40 -2.85 2.93 -10.97
N ASP A 41 -3.98 3.62 -10.77
CA ASP A 41 -4.58 3.84 -9.44
C ASP A 41 -5.29 2.57 -8.95
N ILE A 42 -4.48 1.58 -8.56
CA ILE A 42 -4.93 0.28 -8.10
C ILE A 42 -4.32 0.02 -6.72
N MET A 43 -5.20 -0.21 -5.75
CA MET A 43 -4.79 -0.58 -4.40
C MET A 43 -4.63 -2.10 -4.29
N VAL A 44 -3.44 -2.53 -3.87
CA VAL A 44 -3.11 -3.94 -3.64
C VAL A 44 -3.14 -4.27 -2.15
N THR A 45 -3.85 -5.35 -1.79
CA THR A 45 -3.86 -5.84 -0.42
C THR A 45 -2.51 -6.45 -0.08
N THR A 46 -1.87 -5.92 0.97
CA THR A 46 -0.56 -6.39 1.42
C THR A 46 -0.64 -6.83 2.88
N SER A 47 -0.11 -8.02 3.18
CA SER A 47 0.01 -8.52 4.56
C SER A 47 1.38 -8.18 5.11
N ILE A 48 1.42 -7.47 6.24
CA ILE A 48 2.65 -7.11 6.95
C ILE A 48 2.61 -7.64 8.39
N ARG A 49 3.76 -8.02 8.93
CA ARG A 49 3.90 -8.38 10.35
C ARG A 49 4.37 -7.16 11.13
N LEU A 50 3.61 -6.80 12.16
CA LEU A 50 3.95 -5.69 13.05
C LEU A 50 4.01 -6.18 14.49
N PRO A 51 4.95 -5.68 15.31
CA PRO A 51 4.87 -5.86 16.76
C PRO A 51 3.53 -5.33 17.29
N LEU A 52 2.93 -6.05 18.26
CA LEU A 52 1.63 -5.69 18.81
C LEU A 52 1.60 -4.25 19.35
N ALA A 53 2.63 -3.86 20.09
CA ALA A 53 2.72 -2.51 20.66
C ALA A 53 2.69 -1.41 19.57
N LEU A 54 3.38 -1.64 18.45
CA LEU A 54 3.36 -0.73 17.31
C LEU A 54 1.97 -0.67 16.68
N HIS A 55 1.35 -1.82 16.41
CA HIS A 55 0.01 -1.88 15.85
C HIS A 55 -1.02 -1.14 16.72
N THR A 56 -0.99 -1.35 18.04
CA THR A 56 -1.87 -0.63 18.99
C THR A 56 -1.64 0.87 18.91
N ARG A 57 -0.38 1.32 18.87
CA ARG A 57 -0.08 2.74 18.79
C ARG A 57 -0.56 3.38 17.49
N ILE A 58 -0.44 2.67 16.37
CA ILE A 58 -0.95 3.13 15.07
C ILE A 58 -2.47 3.27 15.13
N LYS A 59 -3.16 2.31 15.75
CA LYS A 59 -4.61 2.35 15.91
C LYS A 59 -5.08 3.59 16.69
N GLU A 60 -4.44 3.88 17.82
CA GLU A 60 -4.74 5.09 18.61
C GLU A 60 -4.53 6.38 17.80
N LEU A 61 -3.44 6.45 17.02
CA LEU A 61 -3.13 7.62 16.19
C LEU A 61 -4.16 7.79 15.06
N ALA A 62 -4.64 6.69 14.47
CA ALA A 62 -5.68 6.72 13.46
C ALA A 62 -7.01 7.20 14.05
N GLU A 63 -7.39 6.72 15.23
CA GLU A 63 -8.57 7.16 15.97
C GLU A 63 -8.50 8.67 16.31
N GLN A 64 -7.36 9.15 16.80
CA GLN A 64 -7.13 10.57 17.09
C GLN A 64 -7.27 11.47 15.86
N ARG A 65 -6.94 10.94 14.67
CA ARG A 65 -7.05 11.65 13.38
C ARG A 65 -8.40 11.43 12.69
N GLY A 66 -9.25 10.56 13.21
CA GLY A 66 -10.55 10.23 12.60
C GLY A 66 -10.43 9.46 11.27
N VAL A 67 -9.34 8.72 11.05
CA VAL A 67 -9.09 7.95 9.82
C VAL A 67 -8.95 6.45 10.10
N GLY A 68 -9.05 5.63 9.06
CA GLY A 68 -8.77 4.20 9.16
C GLY A 68 -7.27 3.90 9.33
N VAL A 69 -6.95 2.79 10.01
CA VAL A 69 -5.56 2.34 10.21
C VAL A 69 -4.84 2.12 8.87
N SER A 70 -5.51 1.51 7.90
CA SER A 70 -4.97 1.31 6.55
C SER A 70 -4.69 2.63 5.83
N THR A 71 -5.58 3.61 5.97
CA THR A 71 -5.38 4.97 5.42
C THR A 71 -4.14 5.62 6.02
N LEU A 72 -4.00 5.57 7.34
CA LEU A 72 -2.85 6.17 8.03
C LEU A 72 -1.53 5.50 7.63
N ILE A 73 -1.50 4.16 7.55
CA ILE A 73 -0.32 3.41 7.12
C ILE A 73 0.03 3.75 5.67
N ARG A 74 -0.97 3.85 4.78
CA ARG A 74 -0.77 4.23 3.38
C ARG A 74 -0.15 5.63 3.28
N GLU A 75 -0.74 6.63 3.94
CA GLU A 75 -0.24 8.02 3.93
C GLU A 75 1.20 8.12 4.43
N TRP A 76 1.54 7.40 5.52
CA TRP A 76 2.91 7.38 6.03
C TRP A 76 3.88 6.67 5.08
N SER A 77 3.42 5.63 4.39
CA SER A 77 4.24 4.91 3.41
C SER A 77 4.50 5.79 2.19
N GLU A 78 3.47 6.49 1.69
CA GLU A 78 3.60 7.47 0.59
C GLU A 78 4.57 8.58 0.97
N ALA A 79 4.40 9.19 2.15
CA ALA A 79 5.30 10.25 2.63
C ALA A 79 6.75 9.76 2.79
N ALA A 80 6.96 8.55 3.32
CA ALA A 80 8.30 7.99 3.47
C ALA A 80 8.96 7.68 2.13
N VAL A 81 8.21 7.25 1.12
CA VAL A 81 8.74 7.02 -0.23
C VAL A 81 9.08 8.35 -0.90
N THR A 82 8.19 9.35 -0.84
CA THR A 82 8.47 10.69 -1.37
C THR A 82 9.72 11.31 -0.72
N ASP A 83 9.87 11.19 0.60
CA ASP A 83 11.06 11.68 1.31
C ASP A 83 12.34 11.01 0.81
N LEU A 84 12.31 9.70 0.52
CA LEU A 84 13.45 8.97 -0.05
C LEU A 84 13.75 9.36 -1.50
N ASP A 85 12.72 9.61 -2.31
CA ASP A 85 12.88 10.01 -3.71
C ASP A 85 13.40 11.47 -3.84
N ASP A 86 12.98 12.37 -2.94
CA ASP A 86 13.37 13.79 -2.94
C ASP A 86 14.73 14.03 -2.26
N HIS A 87 15.11 13.17 -1.32
CA HIS A 87 16.35 13.26 -0.56
C HIS A 87 17.28 12.06 -0.81
N ASP A 88 17.95 12.09 -1.95
CA ASP A 88 19.04 11.15 -2.33
C ASP A 88 20.22 11.16 -1.31
N GLU A 89 20.22 12.08 -0.34
CA GLU A 89 21.16 12.15 0.78
C GLU A 89 20.48 11.82 2.12
N LEU A 90 20.71 10.62 2.64
CA LEU A 90 20.44 10.27 4.03
C LEU A 90 21.30 11.14 4.96
N ILE A 91 20.71 12.19 5.54
CA ILE A 91 21.43 13.04 6.49
C ILE A 91 21.43 12.37 7.87
N SER A 92 22.62 12.18 8.45
CA SER A 92 22.76 11.66 9.82
C SER A 92 22.10 12.58 10.84
N ARG A 93 21.37 12.00 11.81
CA ARG A 93 20.81 12.73 12.96
C ARG A 93 21.86 13.57 13.69
N ALA A 94 23.11 13.10 13.75
CA ALA A 94 24.19 13.85 14.39
C ALA A 94 24.50 15.16 13.64
N ASP A 95 24.46 15.14 12.31
CA ASP A 95 24.72 16.30 11.46
C ASP A 95 23.55 17.29 11.50
N VAL A 96 22.32 16.79 11.59
CA VAL A 96 21.13 17.63 11.85
C VAL A 96 21.26 18.34 13.20
N LEU A 97 21.63 17.63 14.27
CA LEU A 97 21.82 18.25 15.59
C LEU A 97 22.96 19.26 15.59
N ARG A 98 24.06 18.99 14.87
CA ARG A 98 25.17 19.93 14.72
C ARG A 98 24.75 21.17 13.93
N ALA A 99 23.98 21.01 12.86
CA ALA A 99 23.44 22.10 12.08
C ALA A 99 22.48 22.97 12.92
N LEU A 100 21.55 22.36 13.65
CA LEU A 100 20.63 23.06 14.54
C LEU A 100 21.37 23.81 15.67
N ALA A 101 22.41 23.20 16.25
CA ALA A 101 23.24 23.85 17.26
C ALA A 101 24.05 25.04 16.71
N SER A 102 24.29 25.07 15.40
CA SER A 102 25.01 26.16 14.73
C SER A 102 24.13 27.39 14.43
N ILE A 103 22.80 27.24 14.46
CA ILE A 103 21.85 28.34 14.26
C ILE A 103 21.82 29.17 15.56
N HIS A 104 22.54 30.29 15.57
CA HIS A 104 22.42 31.28 16.64
C HIS A 104 21.03 31.94 16.58
N PRO A 105 20.37 32.20 17.71
CA PRO A 105 19.16 33.00 17.73
C PRO A 105 19.49 34.39 17.19
N VAL A 106 18.85 34.77 16.08
CA VAL A 106 18.85 36.16 15.60
C VAL A 106 18.20 36.98 16.70
N ARG A 107 19.02 37.71 17.47
CA ARG A 107 18.50 38.71 18.40
C ARG A 107 17.77 39.75 17.56
N HIS A 108 16.44 39.68 17.52
CA HIS A 108 15.64 40.82 17.12
C HIS A 108 15.95 41.95 18.10
N ALA A 109 16.76 42.90 17.66
CA ALA A 109 16.90 44.19 18.32
C ALA A 109 15.74 45.07 17.87
N SER A 110 14.88 45.37 18.85
CA SER A 110 13.93 46.48 18.95
C SER A 110 12.69 46.45 18.07
#